data_AF-A0A0F0KRI1-F1
#
_entry.id   AF-A0A0F0KRI1-F1
#
_cell.length_a   1.000
_cell.length_b   1.000
_cell.length_c   1.000
_cell.angle_alpha   90.00
_cell.angle_beta   90.00
_cell.angle_gamma   90.00
#
_symmetry.space_group_name_H-M   'P 1'
#
loop_
_entity.id
_entity.type
_entity.pdbx_description
1 polymer ?
#
loop_
_entity_poly.entity_id
_entity_poly.type
_entity_poly.pdbx_seq_one_letter_code
_entity_poly.pdbx_strand_id
1 'polypeptide(L)'
;MGNQMSIKRRCSAAAIGGVVGTAMMLVGCAGIPVDVDGTLHDAQGGDLSVGITHNPPWTDTTDPDKPSGEDVRLVEKFAESIDATVVWTEGSEAILTDQLHSGSLDLVIGGFTDDTPWTDKAAITAPYDDEHVAGATKKHVMLTVLGENQFLTTLETFLLEHGDDK
;
A
#
# COMPACT_ATOMS: atom_id res chain seq x y z
N MET A 1 -39.02 27.37 -64.71
CA MET A 1 -37.94 26.50 -64.17
C MET A 1 -37.73 26.80 -62.69
N GLY A 2 -37.53 25.78 -61.85
CA GLY A 2 -37.04 25.92 -60.46
C GLY A 2 -38.14 25.97 -59.41
N ASN A 3 -38.94 24.92 -59.24
CA ASN A 3 -38.72 23.75 -58.38
C ASN A 3 -39.37 23.90 -57.00
N GLN A 4 -40.29 22.98 -56.74
CA GLN A 4 -41.00 22.74 -55.48
C GLN A 4 -40.02 22.42 -54.34
N MET A 5 -40.34 22.88 -53.13
CA MET A 5 -40.37 21.96 -51.99
C MET A 5 -41.39 22.42 -50.93
N SER A 6 -42.45 21.63 -50.85
CA SER A 6 -43.46 21.61 -49.79
C SER A 6 -42.87 21.04 -48.50
N ILE A 7 -43.38 21.47 -47.34
CA ILE A 7 -43.69 20.68 -46.12
C ILE A 7 -44.33 21.67 -45.11
N LYS A 8 -45.66 21.79 -45.10
CA LYS A 8 -46.64 21.12 -44.21
C LYS A 8 -46.60 21.55 -42.72
N ARG A 9 -47.55 22.45 -42.43
CA ARG A 9 -48.49 22.54 -41.28
C ARG A 9 -47.95 22.41 -39.84
N ARG A 10 -48.11 23.54 -39.14
CA ARG A 10 -48.04 23.72 -37.68
C ARG A 10 -49.14 22.92 -36.96
N CYS A 11 -48.77 22.19 -35.91
CA CYS A 11 -49.67 21.81 -34.81
C CYS A 11 -49.01 22.26 -33.50
N SER A 12 -49.77 22.98 -32.68
CA SER A 12 -49.37 23.51 -31.37
C SER A 12 -49.76 22.56 -30.24
N ALA A 13 -48.99 22.64 -29.14
CA ALA A 13 -49.30 22.23 -27.75
C ALA A 13 -49.51 20.71 -27.49
N ALA A 14 -49.12 20.09 -26.38
CA ALA A 14 -48.82 20.53 -25.02
C ALA A 14 -47.90 19.51 -24.30
N ALA A 15 -47.46 19.88 -23.09
CA ALA A 15 -46.50 19.22 -22.19
C ALA A 15 -46.83 17.76 -21.74
N ILE A 16 -45.82 17.06 -21.20
CA ILE A 16 -45.77 16.41 -19.85
C ILE A 16 -44.56 15.44 -19.75
N GLY A 17 -43.75 15.58 -18.67
CA GLY A 17 -42.86 14.56 -18.07
C GLY A 17 -41.49 14.36 -18.76
N GLY A 18 -40.35 14.72 -18.18
CA GLY A 18 -39.79 14.18 -16.92
C GLY A 18 -39.30 12.76 -17.20
N VAL A 19 -38.01 12.51 -17.44
CA VAL A 19 -36.95 12.36 -16.43
C VAL A 19 -35.60 12.76 -17.03
N VAL A 20 -34.97 13.81 -16.48
CA VAL A 20 -33.53 14.05 -16.63
C VAL A 20 -32.86 13.03 -15.71
N GLY A 21 -32.21 12.02 -16.29
CA GLY A 21 -31.38 11.08 -15.54
C GLY A 21 -30.15 11.82 -15.02
N THR A 22 -30.25 12.37 -13.82
CA THR A 22 -29.09 12.89 -13.07
C THR A 22 -28.22 11.70 -12.68
N ALA A 23 -27.18 11.43 -13.46
CA ALA A 23 -26.08 10.57 -13.06
C ALA A 23 -25.34 11.27 -11.91
N MET A 24 -25.66 10.90 -10.67
CA MET A 24 -24.88 11.27 -9.49
C MET A 24 -23.55 10.53 -9.56
N MET A 25 -22.54 11.17 -10.13
CA MET A 25 -21.15 10.77 -9.91
C MET A 25 -20.87 11.02 -8.43
N LEU A 26 -20.84 9.94 -7.65
CA LEU A 26 -20.33 9.94 -6.28
C LEU A 26 -18.84 10.22 -6.36
N VAL A 27 -18.45 11.50 -6.41
CA VAL A 27 -17.07 11.91 -6.16
C VAL A 27 -16.86 11.74 -4.67
N GLY A 28 -16.41 10.54 -4.28
CA GLY A 28 -15.93 10.29 -2.94
C GLY A 28 -14.67 11.10 -2.72
N CYS A 29 -14.82 12.32 -2.18
CA CYS A 29 -13.71 13.06 -1.61
C CYS A 29 -13.36 12.43 -0.25
N ALA A 30 -12.87 11.19 -0.26
CA ALA A 30 -12.00 10.74 0.82
C ALA A 30 -10.72 11.57 0.67
N GLY A 31 -10.32 12.31 1.72
CA GLY A 31 -9.05 13.02 1.70
C GLY A 31 -7.95 12.03 1.35
N ILE A 32 -7.21 12.30 0.27
CA ILE A 32 -6.10 11.45 -0.15
C ILE A 32 -5.07 11.49 0.99
N PRO A 33 -4.67 10.34 1.57
CA PRO A 33 -3.55 10.31 2.49
C PRO A 33 -2.34 10.93 1.79
N VAL A 34 -1.71 11.90 2.43
CA VAL A 34 -0.55 12.60 1.86
C VAL A 34 0.70 12.05 2.50
N ASP A 35 1.63 11.59 1.66
CA ASP A 35 3.03 11.34 2.00
C ASP A 35 3.77 12.68 2.08
N VAL A 36 4.57 12.89 3.13
CA VAL A 36 5.30 14.15 3.33
C VAL A 36 6.47 14.24 2.36
N ASP A 37 7.21 13.14 2.23
CA ASP A 37 8.42 13.02 1.43
C ASP A 37 8.20 12.22 0.13
N GLY A 38 7.12 11.44 0.03
CA GLY A 38 6.67 10.83 -1.23
C GLY A 38 7.17 9.41 -1.43
N THR A 39 7.36 8.63 -0.36
CA THR A 39 7.90 7.26 -0.43
C THR A 39 7.17 6.38 -1.43
N LEU A 40 5.82 6.40 -1.46
CA LEU A 40 5.09 5.61 -2.44
C LEU A 40 5.32 6.08 -3.89
N HIS A 41 5.46 7.38 -4.09
CA HIS A 41 5.71 7.95 -5.42
C HIS A 41 7.08 7.54 -5.96
N ASP A 42 8.10 7.54 -5.09
CA ASP A 42 9.47 7.19 -5.47
C ASP A 42 9.64 5.68 -5.68
N ALA A 43 8.99 4.86 -4.84
CA ALA A 43 9.05 3.40 -4.97
C ALA A 43 8.29 2.88 -6.20
N GLN A 44 7.18 3.51 -6.59
CA GLN A 44 6.35 3.03 -7.70
C GLN A 44 7.08 3.11 -9.05
N GLY A 45 7.34 1.96 -9.68
CA GLY A 45 8.17 1.88 -10.89
C GLY A 45 9.67 2.04 -10.64
N GLY A 46 10.08 2.13 -9.37
CA GLY A 46 11.44 2.44 -8.92
C GLY A 46 12.03 1.38 -8.00
N ASP A 47 12.85 1.81 -7.05
CA ASP A 47 13.45 0.94 -6.04
C ASP A 47 12.68 1.06 -4.72
N LEU A 48 12.34 -0.07 -4.11
CA LEU A 48 11.83 -0.15 -2.74
C LEU A 48 12.99 -0.54 -1.82
N SER A 49 13.47 0.40 -0.99
CA SER A 49 14.63 0.21 -0.11
C SER A 49 14.19 -0.46 1.19
N VAL A 50 14.57 -1.73 1.38
CA VAL A 50 14.07 -2.57 2.49
C VAL A 50 15.20 -3.02 3.42
N GLY A 51 15.07 -2.66 4.69
CA GLY A 51 15.90 -3.21 5.76
C GLY A 51 15.42 -4.62 6.17
N ILE A 52 16.35 -5.56 6.34
CA ILE A 52 16.04 -6.93 6.75
C ILE A 52 16.94 -7.38 7.90
N THR A 53 16.33 -7.90 8.98
CA THR A 53 17.04 -8.58 10.08
C THR A 53 16.78 -10.08 10.02
N HIS A 54 17.81 -10.91 10.16
CA HIS A 54 17.66 -12.38 10.20
C HIS A 54 16.76 -12.85 11.36
N ASN A 55 15.61 -13.44 11.06
CA ASN A 55 14.69 -14.02 12.04
C ASN A 55 13.75 -15.10 11.41
N PRO A 56 14.21 -16.35 11.22
CA PRO A 56 13.37 -17.40 10.65
C PRO A 56 12.18 -17.75 11.57
N PRO A 57 10.98 -18.07 11.01
CA PRO A 57 10.69 -18.28 9.59
C PRO A 57 10.28 -17.00 8.82
N TRP A 58 10.24 -15.85 9.49
CA TRP A 58 9.80 -14.58 8.91
C TRP A 58 10.79 -14.04 7.87
N THR A 59 12.07 -14.14 8.20
CA THR A 59 13.18 -13.66 7.37
C THR A 59 14.40 -14.56 7.56
N ASP A 60 14.99 -15.02 6.47
CA ASP A 60 16.21 -15.81 6.45
C ASP A 60 17.18 -15.20 5.44
N THR A 61 18.23 -14.58 5.96
CA THR A 61 19.32 -13.93 5.21
C THR A 61 20.57 -14.82 5.08
N THR A 62 20.47 -16.13 5.36
CA THR A 62 21.62 -17.05 5.27
C THR A 62 22.21 -17.08 3.85
N ASP A 63 21.36 -16.92 2.83
CA ASP A 63 21.78 -16.61 1.46
C ASP A 63 21.66 -15.09 1.23
N PRO A 64 22.77 -14.34 1.15
CA PRO A 64 22.75 -12.89 1.09
C PRO A 64 22.18 -12.35 -0.24
N ASP A 65 22.22 -13.16 -1.31
CA ASP A 65 21.70 -12.76 -2.63
C ASP A 65 20.22 -13.16 -2.78
N LYS A 66 19.70 -13.98 -1.88
CA LYS A 66 18.36 -14.55 -1.95
C LYS A 66 17.75 -14.70 -0.55
N PRO A 67 17.40 -13.59 0.11
CA PRO A 67 16.64 -13.66 1.34
C PRO A 67 15.33 -14.42 1.13
N SER A 68 14.82 -15.05 2.17
CA SER A 68 13.57 -15.80 2.11
C SER A 68 12.78 -15.67 3.42
N GLY A 69 11.56 -16.20 3.45
CA GLY A 69 10.69 -16.12 4.62
C GLY A 69 9.36 -15.43 4.30
N GLU A 70 8.46 -15.42 5.28
CA GLU A 70 7.10 -14.92 5.10
C GLU A 70 7.06 -13.40 4.84
N ASP A 71 7.85 -12.61 5.57
CA ASP A 71 7.92 -11.17 5.36
C ASP A 71 8.51 -10.86 3.98
N VAL A 72 9.55 -11.60 3.57
CA VAL A 72 10.19 -11.44 2.26
C VAL A 72 9.18 -11.69 1.14
N ARG A 73 8.41 -12.78 1.23
CA ARG A 73 7.35 -13.12 0.27
C ARG A 73 6.34 -11.99 0.12
N LEU A 74 5.88 -11.40 1.24
CA LEU A 74 4.92 -10.32 1.22
C LEU A 74 5.50 -9.04 0.61
N VAL A 75 6.75 -8.70 0.96
CA VAL A 75 7.44 -7.53 0.40
C VAL A 75 7.67 -7.68 -1.11
N GLU A 76 8.08 -8.84 -1.59
CA GLU A 76 8.28 -9.09 -3.02
C GLU A 76 6.97 -8.96 -3.80
N LYS A 77 5.86 -9.53 -3.29
CA LYS A 77 4.53 -9.37 -3.91
C LYS A 77 4.04 -7.92 -3.85
N PHE A 78 4.31 -7.20 -2.76
CA PHE A 78 3.97 -5.79 -2.64
C PHE A 78 4.72 -4.98 -3.70
N ALA A 79 6.03 -5.19 -3.81
CA ALA A 79 6.87 -4.53 -4.81
C ALA A 79 6.37 -4.82 -6.24
N GLU A 80 6.02 -6.06 -6.55
CA GLU A 80 5.39 -6.41 -7.85
C GLU A 80 4.11 -5.62 -8.10
N SER A 81 3.25 -5.45 -7.07
CA SER A 81 1.99 -4.72 -7.20
C SER A 81 2.16 -3.23 -7.52
N ILE A 82 3.32 -2.65 -7.19
CA ILE A 82 3.67 -1.25 -7.46
C ILE A 82 4.76 -1.11 -8.54
N ASP A 83 5.10 -2.19 -9.26
CA ASP A 83 6.15 -2.22 -10.29
C ASP A 83 7.55 -1.81 -9.74
N ALA A 84 7.84 -2.11 -8.47
CA ALA A 84 9.10 -1.77 -7.82
C ALA A 84 10.10 -2.93 -7.82
N THR A 85 11.39 -2.59 -7.78
CA THR A 85 12.50 -3.53 -7.51
C THR A 85 12.90 -3.44 -6.05
N VAL A 86 12.95 -4.58 -5.34
CA VAL A 86 13.38 -4.58 -3.93
C VAL A 86 14.89 -4.46 -3.82
N VAL A 87 15.36 -3.51 -3.01
CA VAL A 87 16.77 -3.32 -2.67
C VAL A 87 16.98 -3.65 -1.19
N TRP A 88 17.63 -4.78 -0.92
CA TRP A 88 17.81 -5.30 0.44
C TRP A 88 19.02 -4.66 1.15
N THR A 89 18.82 -4.29 2.42
CA THR A 89 19.88 -3.89 3.36
C THR A 89 19.80 -4.75 4.60
N GLU A 90 20.75 -5.68 4.79
CA GLU A 90 20.82 -6.48 6.02
C GLU A 90 21.37 -5.66 7.19
N GLY A 91 20.75 -5.81 8.37
CA GLY A 91 21.23 -5.15 9.58
C GLY A 91 20.50 -5.59 10.85
N SER A 92 20.95 -5.08 11.98
CA SER A 92 20.21 -5.22 13.25
C SER A 92 19.04 -4.24 13.28
N GLU A 93 17.94 -4.59 13.94
CA GLU A 93 16.74 -3.73 14.05
C GLU A 93 17.08 -2.29 14.42
N ALA A 94 17.92 -2.08 15.44
CA ALA A 94 18.30 -0.73 15.90
C ALA A 94 18.92 0.13 14.79
N ILE A 95 19.81 -0.45 13.99
CA ILE A 95 20.49 0.22 12.87
C ILE A 95 19.49 0.49 11.74
N LEU A 96 18.64 -0.48 11.42
CA LEU A 96 17.67 -0.37 10.34
C LEU A 96 16.57 0.64 10.66
N THR A 97 16.06 0.65 11.90
CA THR A 97 15.09 1.65 12.35
C THR A 97 15.68 3.06 12.38
N ASP A 98 16.98 3.22 12.70
CA ASP A 98 17.64 4.53 12.58
C ASP A 98 17.70 4.99 11.12
N GLN A 99 17.99 4.08 10.17
CA GLN A 99 18.00 4.38 8.75
C GLN A 99 16.60 4.67 8.19
N LEU A 100 15.59 3.93 8.65
CA LEU A 100 14.18 4.17 8.36
C LEU A 100 13.76 5.56 8.84
N HIS A 101 14.13 5.93 10.07
CA HIS A 101 13.84 7.25 10.64
C HIS A 101 14.52 8.39 9.89
N SER A 102 15.72 8.16 9.35
CA SER A 102 16.41 9.15 8.51
C SER A 102 15.98 9.15 7.05
N GLY A 103 15.02 8.32 6.65
CA GLY A 103 14.52 8.22 5.27
C GLY A 103 15.50 7.55 4.30
N SER A 104 16.45 6.73 4.80
CA SER A 104 17.35 5.94 3.97
C SER A 104 16.81 4.55 3.64
N LEU A 105 15.73 4.13 4.31
CA LEU A 105 14.95 2.94 4.03
C LEU A 105 13.47 3.34 3.98
N ASP A 106 12.68 2.62 3.21
CA ASP A 106 11.23 2.82 3.08
C ASP A 106 10.45 1.87 4.01
N LEU A 107 11.03 0.69 4.24
CA LEU A 107 10.42 -0.42 4.96
C LEU A 107 11.49 -1.21 5.71
N VAL A 108 11.14 -1.74 6.89
CA VAL A 108 11.97 -2.66 7.65
C VAL A 108 11.16 -3.89 8.05
N ILE A 109 11.71 -5.08 7.77
CA ILE A 109 11.13 -6.40 8.07
C ILE A 109 12.08 -7.25 8.92
N GLY A 110 11.53 -8.25 9.60
CA GLY A 110 12.29 -9.04 10.58
C GLY A 110 11.42 -9.83 11.55
N GLY A 111 10.15 -10.07 11.25
CA GLY A 111 9.20 -10.71 12.15
C GLY A 111 8.82 -9.83 13.35
N PHE A 112 8.74 -8.51 13.15
CA PHE A 112 8.32 -7.58 14.20
C PHE A 112 6.90 -7.89 14.66
N THR A 113 6.63 -7.52 15.91
CA THR A 113 5.34 -7.67 16.55
C THR A 113 4.79 -6.32 17.00
N ASP A 114 3.48 -6.25 17.27
CA ASP A 114 2.77 -5.03 17.69
C ASP A 114 3.23 -4.43 19.04
N ASP A 115 4.07 -5.16 19.79
CA ASP A 115 4.77 -4.70 20.99
C ASP A 115 6.20 -4.18 20.73
N THR A 116 6.55 -3.96 19.46
CA THR A 116 7.85 -3.41 19.03
C THR A 116 8.22 -2.11 19.77
N PRO A 117 9.48 -1.94 20.21
CA PRO A 117 9.93 -0.71 20.90
C PRO A 117 10.17 0.47 19.94
N TRP A 118 10.00 0.27 18.64
CA TRP A 118 10.41 1.21 17.59
C TRP A 118 9.35 2.27 17.22
N THR A 119 8.24 2.34 17.96
CA THR A 119 7.10 3.24 17.67
C THR A 119 7.41 4.73 17.72
N ASP A 120 8.45 5.15 18.44
CA ASP A 120 8.93 6.54 18.45
C ASP A 120 9.71 6.91 17.18
N LYS A 121 10.17 5.92 16.41
CA LYS A 121 11.05 6.12 15.24
C LYS A 121 10.44 5.65 13.91
N ALA A 122 9.42 4.81 13.97
CA ALA A 122 8.79 4.20 12.81
C ALA A 122 7.26 4.18 12.96
N ALA A 123 6.56 4.26 11.83
CA ALA A 123 5.17 3.86 11.77
C ALA A 123 5.09 2.33 11.72
N ILE A 124 4.05 1.77 12.35
CA ILE A 124 3.77 0.33 12.34
C ILE A 124 2.54 0.07 11.47
N THR A 125 2.56 -1.00 10.68
CA THR A 125 1.37 -1.43 9.93
C THR A 125 0.31 -1.99 10.86
N ALA A 126 -0.92 -2.07 10.38
CA ALA A 126 -1.90 -3.04 10.87
C ALA A 126 -1.29 -4.47 10.87
N PRO A 127 -1.70 -5.32 11.84
CA PRO A 127 -1.27 -6.71 11.85
C PRO A 127 -1.72 -7.50 10.62
N TYR A 128 -0.84 -8.37 10.12
CA TYR A 128 -1.10 -9.21 8.93
C TYR A 128 -1.00 -10.71 9.17
N ASP A 129 -0.42 -11.15 10.29
CA ASP A 129 -0.42 -12.56 10.70
C ASP A 129 -0.44 -12.65 12.23
N ASP A 130 -0.95 -13.77 12.74
CA ASP A 130 -1.02 -14.11 14.17
C ASP A 130 -0.15 -15.35 14.43
N GLU A 131 0.88 -15.21 15.26
CA GLU A 131 1.70 -16.33 15.75
C GLU A 131 1.27 -16.74 17.16
N HIS A 132 0.96 -18.02 17.36
CA HIS A 132 0.59 -18.55 18.67
C HIS A 132 1.78 -19.26 19.33
N VAL A 133 2.45 -18.57 20.28
CA VAL A 133 3.63 -19.08 20.98
C VAL A 133 3.42 -19.07 22.49
N ALA A 134 3.68 -20.21 23.14
CA ALA A 134 3.66 -20.35 24.61
C ALA A 134 2.36 -19.84 25.29
N GLY A 135 1.21 -19.93 24.59
CA GLY A 135 -0.09 -19.48 25.10
C GLY A 135 -0.36 -17.99 24.93
N ALA A 136 0.50 -17.25 24.22
CA ALA A 136 0.29 -15.87 23.80
C ALA A 136 0.07 -15.81 22.28
N THR A 137 -0.70 -14.82 21.84
CA THR A 137 -0.80 -14.43 20.42
C THR A 137 0.11 -13.25 20.19
N LYS A 138 1.06 -13.40 19.27
CA LYS A 138 1.90 -12.34 18.75
C LYS A 138 1.34 -11.89 17.41
N LYS A 139 1.16 -10.58 17.24
CA LYS A 139 0.61 -10.02 16.02
C LYS A 139 1.74 -9.42 15.20
N HIS A 140 1.93 -9.91 13.99
CA HIS A 140 3.04 -9.49 13.14
C HIS A 140 2.73 -8.22 12.38
N VAL A 141 3.70 -7.31 12.37
CA VAL A 141 3.64 -5.98 11.75
C VAL A 141 4.93 -5.70 10.99
N MET A 142 4.89 -4.74 10.05
CA MET A 142 6.09 -4.19 9.42
C MET A 142 6.31 -2.75 9.88
N LEU A 143 7.55 -2.26 9.77
CA LEU A 143 7.90 -0.89 10.15
C LEU A 143 8.14 -0.04 8.91
N THR A 144 7.53 1.15 8.84
CA THR A 144 7.72 2.10 7.74
C THR A 144 8.06 3.51 8.24
N VAL A 145 8.35 4.42 7.31
CA VAL A 145 8.73 5.80 7.57
C VAL A 145 7.59 6.55 8.27
N LEU A 146 7.93 7.34 9.29
CA LEU A 146 6.96 8.19 9.98
C LEU A 146 6.49 9.32 9.05
N GLY A 147 5.18 9.51 8.93
CA GLY A 147 4.58 10.61 8.16
C GLY A 147 4.17 10.23 6.73
N GLU A 148 4.65 9.10 6.22
CA GLU A 148 4.33 8.55 4.89
C GLU A 148 3.02 7.76 4.92
N ASN A 149 1.91 8.48 5.15
CA ASN A 149 0.61 7.86 5.39
C ASN A 149 0.01 7.18 4.15
N GLN A 150 0.32 7.65 2.94
CA GLN A 150 -0.11 7.03 1.70
C GLN A 150 0.63 5.71 1.51
N PHE A 151 1.96 5.71 1.64
CA PHE A 151 2.74 4.48 1.61
C PHE A 151 2.25 3.46 2.66
N LEU A 152 2.12 3.89 3.92
CA LEU A 152 1.62 3.04 5.01
C LEU A 152 0.24 2.46 4.69
N THR A 153 -0.74 3.28 4.29
CA THR A 153 -2.10 2.80 4.02
C THR A 153 -2.14 1.85 2.82
N THR A 154 -1.34 2.11 1.79
CA THR A 154 -1.23 1.24 0.61
C THR A 154 -0.62 -0.10 0.98
N LEU A 155 0.44 -0.11 1.79
CA LEU A 155 1.06 -1.34 2.32
C LEU A 155 0.08 -2.11 3.21
N GLU A 156 -0.61 -1.44 4.14
CA GLU A 156 -1.60 -2.08 5.02
C GLU A 156 -2.75 -2.72 4.24
N THR A 157 -3.28 -2.01 3.24
CA THR A 157 -4.33 -2.55 2.37
C THR A 157 -3.85 -3.82 1.67
N PHE A 158 -2.64 -3.79 1.12
CA PHE A 158 -2.03 -4.94 0.48
C PHE A 158 -1.86 -6.12 1.45
N LEU A 159 -1.32 -5.86 2.65
CA LEU A 159 -1.06 -6.89 3.66
C LEU A 159 -2.35 -7.55 4.16
N LEU A 160 -3.42 -6.78 4.37
CA LEU A 160 -4.73 -7.31 4.76
C LEU A 160 -5.36 -8.19 3.68
N GLU A 161 -5.03 -7.96 2.40
CA GLU A 161 -5.52 -8.76 1.28
C GLU A 161 -4.71 -10.05 1.06
N HIS A 162 -3.42 -10.06 1.42
CA HIS A 162 -2.48 -11.13 1.03
C HIS A 162 -1.76 -11.84 2.22
N GLY A 163 -1.99 -11.39 3.45
CA GLY A 163 -1.39 -11.97 4.66
C GLY A 163 -1.76 -13.44 4.88
N ASP A 164 -2.99 -13.83 4.49
CA ASP A 164 -3.50 -15.18 4.62
C ASP A 164 -3.10 -16.12 3.45
N ASP A 165 -2.51 -15.58 2.38
CA ASP A 165 -2.16 -16.33 1.17
C ASP A 165 -0.84 -17.11 1.37
N LYS A 166 -0.94 -18.31 1.97
CA LYS A 166 0.19 -19.23 2.21
C LYS A 166 0.41 -20.27 1.11
#